data_AF-A0A371PL24-F1
#
_entry.id   AF-A0A371PL24-F1
#
_cell.length_a   1.000
_cell.length_b   1.000
_cell.length_c   1.000
_cell.angle_alpha   90.00
_cell.angle_beta   90.00
_cell.angle_gamma   90.00
#
_symmetry.space_group_name_H-M   'P 1'
#
loop_
_entity.id
_entity.type
_entity.pdbx_description
1 polymer ?
#
loop_
_entity_poly.entity_id
_entity_poly.type
_entity_poly.pdbx_seq_one_letter_code
_entity_poly.pdbx_strand_id
1 'polypeptide(L)'
;MQDRLRSPLQKRQIGTTIIFGFASGAGRDSWLAVLISTVLGAAVIMVYVSVTNLNPGLTYIECYPKQFGKWLGTPIAWLHPLLFLYIAGRIVADINNLVPSTILPGTPPWAILAIFIIVIGYALFLGLKVMGRLAEIILPFLGLIYIVEVILILSSGVVDLDNLFPLLDKGWNRVWKVVWPLGIIQSYG
;
A
#
# COMPACT_ATOMS: atom_id res chain seq x y z
N MET A 1 18.72 33.30 -3.39
CA MET A 1 18.80 33.19 -1.91
C MET A 1 17.48 32.60 -1.37
N GLN A 2 17.14 31.37 -1.80
CA GLN A 2 15.81 30.76 -1.55
C GLN A 2 15.91 29.25 -1.29
N ASP A 3 17.10 28.77 -0.91
CA ASP A 3 17.43 27.34 -0.91
C ASP A 3 17.93 26.81 0.45
N ARG A 4 17.76 27.60 1.53
CA ARG A 4 18.35 27.30 2.85
C ARG A 4 17.33 27.01 3.97
N LEU A 5 16.03 26.91 3.64
CA LEU A 5 14.95 26.71 4.64
C LEU A 5 14.05 25.49 4.41
N ARG A 6 14.46 24.51 3.59
CA ARG A 6 13.82 23.18 3.61
C ARG A 6 14.45 22.37 4.73
N SER A 7 13.78 22.37 5.87
CA SER A 7 14.25 21.77 7.12
C SER A 7 14.76 20.31 6.92
N PRO A 8 15.79 19.88 7.67
CA PRO A 8 16.24 18.48 7.67
C PRO A 8 15.14 17.51 8.14
N LEU A 9 14.09 18.02 8.79
CA LEU A 9 12.90 17.28 9.19
C LEU A 9 12.07 16.79 8.00
N GLN A 10 11.94 17.61 6.95
CA GLN A 10 11.15 17.24 5.76
C GLN A 10 11.79 16.05 5.01
N LYS A 11 13.13 15.99 4.94
CA LYS A 11 13.85 14.88 4.33
C LYS A 11 13.77 13.59 5.16
N ARG A 12 13.74 13.69 6.50
CA ARG A 12 13.54 12.53 7.38
C ARG A 12 12.12 11.97 7.28
N GLN A 13 11.10 12.83 7.24
CA GLN A 13 9.71 12.39 7.20
C GLN A 13 9.36 11.56 5.96
N ILE A 14 9.93 11.85 4.79
CA ILE A 14 9.62 11.10 3.56
C ILE A 14 10.07 9.63 3.66
N GLY A 15 11.27 9.38 4.20
CA GLY A 15 11.75 8.01 4.44
C GLY A 15 10.91 7.28 5.49
N THR A 16 10.49 7.98 6.54
CA THR A 16 9.63 7.41 7.60
C THR A 16 8.19 7.19 7.13
N THR A 17 7.63 7.98 6.21
CA THR A 17 6.29 7.77 5.64
C THR A 17 6.23 6.52 4.77
N ILE A 18 7.33 6.19 4.09
CA ILE A 18 7.46 4.95 3.30
C ILE A 18 7.62 3.73 4.24
N ILE A 19 8.37 3.88 5.34
CA ILE A 19 8.69 2.77 6.27
C ILE A 19 7.60 2.54 7.34
N PHE A 20 7.05 3.59 7.93
CA PHE A 20 6.02 3.53 9.00
C PHE A 20 4.60 3.74 8.49
N GLY A 21 4.42 4.06 7.21
CA GLY A 21 3.14 4.03 6.50
C GLY A 21 1.98 4.75 7.21
N PHE A 22 0.77 4.25 6.91
CA PHE A 22 -0.47 4.64 7.59
C PHE A 22 -0.42 4.37 9.10
N ALA A 23 0.45 3.47 9.56
CA ALA A 23 0.52 3.01 10.93
C ALA A 23 1.14 4.03 11.90
N SER A 24 1.93 4.97 11.39
CA SER A 24 2.64 6.00 12.17
C SER A 24 1.77 6.78 13.16
N GLY A 25 0.46 6.90 12.90
CA GLY A 25 -0.50 7.53 13.82
C GLY A 25 -0.64 6.85 15.19
N ALA A 26 -0.25 5.57 15.30
CA ALA A 26 -0.27 4.81 16.55
C ALA A 26 1.04 4.97 17.36
N GLY A 27 2.05 5.66 16.81
CA GLY A 27 3.31 5.94 17.49
C GLY A 27 4.07 4.66 17.83
N ARG A 28 4.32 4.42 19.12
CA ARG A 28 5.05 3.23 19.60
C ARG A 28 4.28 1.93 19.34
N ASP A 29 2.95 1.97 19.37
CA ASP A 29 2.08 0.81 19.14
C ASP A 29 1.77 0.57 17.65
N SER A 30 2.50 1.20 16.72
CA SER A 30 2.27 1.06 15.27
C SER A 30 2.43 -0.37 14.79
N TRP A 31 3.36 -1.14 15.35
CA TRP A 31 3.55 -2.55 15.00
C TRP A 31 2.31 -3.39 15.32
N LEU A 32 1.62 -3.10 16.42
CA LEU A 32 0.38 -3.77 16.80
C LEU A 32 -0.76 -3.39 15.85
N ALA A 33 -0.85 -2.11 15.47
CA ALA A 33 -1.82 -1.65 14.47
C ALA A 33 -1.62 -2.36 13.11
N VAL A 34 -0.36 -2.55 12.67
CA VAL A 34 -0.05 -3.29 11.45
C VAL A 34 -0.49 -4.75 11.56
N LEU A 35 -0.16 -5.44 12.65
CA LEU A 35 -0.56 -6.84 12.85
C LEU A 35 -2.08 -7.03 12.84
N ILE A 36 -2.82 -6.18 13.56
CA ILE A 36 -4.29 -6.23 13.59
C ILE A 36 -4.85 -5.98 12.18
N SER A 37 -4.32 -4.98 11.47
CA SER A 37 -4.74 -4.66 10.10
C SER A 37 -4.49 -5.85 9.15
N THR A 38 -3.35 -6.53 9.29
CA THR A 38 -3.02 -7.72 8.50
C THR A 38 -4.00 -8.87 8.73
N VAL A 39 -4.36 -9.14 9.99
CA VAL A 39 -5.32 -10.20 10.32
C VAL A 39 -6.71 -9.88 9.79
N LEU A 40 -7.18 -8.65 9.98
CA LEU A 40 -8.48 -8.22 9.48
C LEU A 40 -8.53 -8.23 7.95
N GLY A 41 -7.47 -7.80 7.29
CA GLY A 41 -7.36 -7.85 5.84
C GLY A 41 -7.30 -9.27 5.27
N ALA A 42 -6.57 -10.17 5.93
CA ALA A 42 -6.59 -11.59 5.57
C ALA A 42 -8.02 -12.17 5.69
N ALA A 43 -8.76 -11.80 6.73
CA ALA A 43 -10.17 -12.19 6.87
C ALA A 43 -11.03 -11.66 5.73
N VAL A 44 -10.84 -10.41 5.33
CA VAL A 44 -11.52 -9.80 4.18
C VAL A 44 -11.19 -10.54 2.88
N ILE A 45 -9.92 -10.86 2.62
CA ILE A 45 -9.50 -11.66 1.45
C ILE A 45 -10.15 -13.03 1.46
N MET A 46 -10.23 -13.71 2.61
CA MET A 46 -10.90 -15.00 2.71
C MET A 46 -12.38 -14.91 2.33
N VAL A 47 -13.06 -13.81 2.69
CA VAL A 47 -14.44 -13.56 2.23
C VAL A 47 -14.49 -13.40 0.71
N TYR A 48 -13.61 -12.58 0.12
CA TYR A 48 -13.54 -12.42 -1.34
C TYR A 48 -13.33 -13.75 -2.06
N VAL A 49 -12.36 -14.55 -1.61
CA VAL A 49 -12.05 -15.87 -2.18
C VAL A 49 -13.24 -16.83 -2.03
N SER A 50 -13.90 -16.83 -0.88
CA SER A 50 -15.09 -17.65 -0.65
C SER A 50 -16.22 -17.28 -1.59
N VAL A 51 -16.48 -15.99 -1.79
CA VAL A 51 -17.51 -15.50 -2.73
C VAL A 51 -17.20 -15.92 -4.17
N THR A 52 -15.95 -15.83 -4.59
CA THR A 52 -15.54 -16.27 -5.95
C THR A 52 -15.67 -17.78 -6.12
N ASN A 53 -15.34 -18.57 -5.10
CA ASN A 53 -15.45 -20.03 -5.15
C ASN A 53 -16.92 -20.50 -5.19
N LEU A 54 -17.82 -19.77 -4.53
CA LEU A 54 -19.27 -20.05 -4.56
C LEU A 54 -19.93 -19.67 -5.89
N ASN A 55 -19.28 -18.84 -6.71
CA ASN A 55 -19.80 -18.37 -8.00
C ASN A 55 -18.83 -18.70 -9.15
N PRO A 56 -18.57 -20.00 -9.42
CA PRO A 56 -17.62 -20.39 -10.46
C PRO A 56 -18.06 -19.88 -11.84
N GLY A 57 -17.11 -19.30 -12.57
CA GLY A 57 -17.33 -18.81 -13.94
C GLY A 57 -17.82 -17.36 -14.04
N LEU A 58 -18.00 -16.66 -12.92
CA LEU A 58 -18.31 -15.23 -12.91
C LEU A 58 -17.14 -14.44 -12.34
N THR A 59 -16.87 -13.28 -12.91
CA THR A 59 -15.95 -12.33 -12.28
C THR A 59 -16.57 -11.76 -11.00
N TYR A 60 -15.72 -11.27 -10.12
CA TYR A 60 -16.15 -10.65 -8.87
C TYR A 60 -17.15 -9.49 -9.10
N ILE A 61 -16.95 -8.71 -10.18
CA ILE A 61 -17.83 -7.60 -10.56
C ILE A 61 -19.18 -8.11 -11.08
N GLU A 62 -19.18 -9.21 -11.84
CA GLU A 62 -20.41 -9.83 -12.36
C GLU A 62 -21.24 -10.54 -11.29
N CYS A 63 -20.65 -10.86 -10.13
CA CYS A 63 -21.39 -11.42 -9.01
C CYS A 63 -22.44 -10.43 -8.47
N TYR A 64 -22.17 -9.12 -8.50
CA TYR A 64 -23.10 -8.13 -7.91
C TYR A 64 -24.45 -8.06 -8.65
N PRO A 65 -24.52 -7.87 -9.98
CA PRO A 65 -25.80 -7.84 -10.69
C PRO A 65 -26.55 -9.18 -10.62
N LYS A 66 -25.83 -10.31 -10.51
CA LYS A 66 -26.44 -11.64 -10.40
C LYS A 66 -27.10 -11.86 -9.04
N GLN A 67 -26.46 -11.44 -7.95
CA GLN A 67 -26.94 -11.68 -6.60
C GLN A 67 -27.96 -10.64 -6.13
N PHE A 68 -27.72 -9.35 -6.42
CA PHE A 68 -28.55 -8.23 -5.95
C PHE A 68 -29.53 -7.70 -7.01
N GLY A 69 -29.55 -8.33 -8.19
CA GLY A 69 -30.34 -7.91 -9.34
C GLY A 69 -29.75 -6.68 -10.06
N LYS A 70 -30.29 -6.37 -11.24
CA LYS A 70 -29.74 -5.32 -12.12
C LYS A 70 -29.81 -3.91 -11.52
N TRP A 71 -30.82 -3.62 -10.71
CA TRP A 71 -31.02 -2.28 -10.16
C TRP A 71 -30.03 -1.91 -9.05
N LEU A 72 -29.72 -2.84 -8.14
CA LEU A 72 -28.77 -2.59 -7.05
C LEU A 72 -27.36 -3.08 -7.38
N GLY A 73 -27.23 -4.21 -8.09
CA GLY A 73 -25.93 -4.79 -8.39
C GLY A 73 -25.15 -4.04 -9.47
N THR A 74 -25.81 -3.39 -10.43
CA THR A 74 -25.12 -2.64 -11.50
C THR A 74 -24.39 -1.39 -10.96
N PRO A 75 -25.01 -0.52 -10.14
CA PRO A 75 -24.29 0.59 -9.52
C PRO A 75 -23.08 0.13 -8.70
N ILE A 76 -23.22 -0.95 -7.91
CA ILE A 76 -22.12 -1.50 -7.09
C ILE A 76 -20.98 -2.04 -7.96
N ALA A 77 -21.30 -2.71 -9.07
CA ALA A 77 -20.33 -3.15 -10.05
C ALA A 77 -19.52 -1.96 -10.62
N TRP A 78 -20.18 -0.84 -10.94
CA TRP A 78 -19.53 0.37 -11.47
C TRP A 78 -18.64 1.11 -10.47
N LEU A 79 -18.85 0.94 -9.15
CA LEU A 79 -17.95 1.51 -8.14
C LEU A 79 -16.54 0.91 -8.21
N HIS A 80 -16.38 -0.33 -8.68
CA HIS A 80 -15.08 -1.00 -8.72
C HIS A 80 -14.11 -0.35 -9.71
N PRO A 81 -14.45 -0.16 -11.00
CA PRO A 81 -13.60 0.59 -11.93
C PRO A 81 -13.24 1.99 -11.43
N LEU A 82 -14.18 2.71 -10.80
CA LEU A 82 -13.92 4.05 -10.25
C LEU A 82 -12.90 4.01 -9.11
N LEU A 83 -12.99 3.01 -8.23
CA LEU A 83 -12.03 2.81 -7.15
C LEU A 83 -10.63 2.52 -7.72
N PHE A 84 -10.52 1.64 -8.71
CA PHE A 84 -9.24 1.35 -9.37
C PHE A 84 -8.66 2.58 -10.08
N LEU A 85 -9.49 3.40 -10.71
CA LEU A 85 -9.05 4.65 -11.34
C LEU A 85 -8.51 5.65 -10.30
N TYR A 86 -9.19 5.76 -9.16
CA TYR A 86 -8.73 6.58 -8.04
C TYR A 86 -7.37 6.11 -7.51
N ILE A 87 -7.20 4.80 -7.28
CA ILE A 87 -5.94 4.22 -6.81
C ILE A 87 -4.83 4.43 -7.83
N ALA A 88 -5.09 4.22 -9.12
CA ALA A 88 -4.13 4.49 -10.19
C ALA A 88 -3.69 5.98 -10.21
N GLY A 89 -4.63 6.91 -10.06
CA GLY A 89 -4.34 8.33 -9.96
C GLY A 89 -3.49 8.68 -8.74
N ARG A 90 -3.76 8.03 -7.60
CA ARG A 90 -2.95 8.17 -6.38
C ARG A 90 -1.52 7.69 -6.58
N ILE A 91 -1.31 6.53 -7.20
CA ILE A 91 0.02 5.98 -7.50
C ILE A 91 0.80 6.95 -8.41
N VAL A 92 0.16 7.49 -9.45
CA VAL A 92 0.77 8.49 -10.33
C VAL A 92 1.17 9.75 -9.56
N ALA A 93 0.32 10.23 -8.64
CA ALA A 93 0.63 11.37 -7.80
C ALA A 93 1.80 11.09 -6.84
N ASP A 94 1.87 9.88 -6.27
CA ASP A 94 2.98 9.46 -5.42
C ASP A 94 4.30 9.44 -6.20
N ILE A 95 4.32 8.89 -7.42
CA ILE A 95 5.50 8.90 -8.30
C ILE A 95 5.91 10.33 -8.66
N ASN A 96 4.95 11.19 -8.99
CA ASN A 96 5.21 12.60 -9.33
C ASN A 96 5.85 13.38 -8.18
N ASN A 97 5.54 13.04 -6.93
CA ASN A 97 6.04 13.74 -5.75
C ASN A 97 7.32 13.11 -5.20
N LEU A 98 7.39 11.78 -5.16
CA LEU A 98 8.49 11.05 -4.52
C LEU A 98 9.72 10.97 -5.41
N VAL A 99 9.57 10.55 -6.68
CA VAL A 99 10.74 10.28 -7.54
C VAL A 99 11.61 11.52 -7.75
N PRO A 100 11.06 12.72 -8.07
CA PRO A 100 11.89 13.92 -8.23
C PRO A 100 12.50 14.43 -6.92
N SER A 101 11.98 14.02 -5.76
CA SER A 101 12.46 14.49 -4.46
C SER A 101 13.47 13.54 -3.80
N THR A 102 13.43 12.24 -4.11
CA THR A 102 14.24 11.23 -3.44
C THR A 102 15.19 10.47 -4.36
N ILE A 103 14.79 10.15 -5.60
CA ILE A 103 15.55 9.24 -6.48
C ILE A 103 16.27 10.01 -7.59
N LEU A 104 15.56 10.86 -8.33
CA LEU A 104 16.09 11.65 -9.44
C LEU A 104 15.93 13.15 -9.17
N PRO A 105 16.66 13.70 -8.18
CA PRO A 105 16.63 15.13 -7.93
C PRO A 105 17.18 15.89 -9.14
N GLY A 106 16.34 16.76 -9.71
CA GLY A 106 16.70 17.62 -10.84
C GLY A 106 16.13 17.18 -12.20
N THR A 107 15.54 15.98 -12.31
CA THR A 107 14.79 15.60 -13.51
C THR A 107 13.39 16.24 -13.50
N PRO A 108 12.91 16.80 -14.64
CA PRO A 108 11.60 17.40 -14.68
C PRO A 108 10.51 16.33 -14.44
N PRO A 109 9.50 16.59 -13.56
CA PRO A 109 8.52 15.58 -13.17
C PRO A 109 7.72 14.99 -14.33
N TRP A 110 7.40 15.79 -15.36
CA TRP A 110 6.66 15.33 -16.53
C TRP A 110 7.41 14.24 -17.32
N ALA A 111 8.75 14.26 -17.34
CA ALA A 111 9.55 13.27 -18.04
C ALA A 111 9.52 11.91 -17.32
N ILE A 112 9.58 11.95 -15.99
CA ILE A 112 9.42 10.74 -15.15
C ILE A 112 8.05 10.13 -15.36
N LEU A 113 6.99 10.95 -15.35
CA LEU A 113 5.62 10.48 -15.57
C LEU A 113 5.40 9.91 -16.97
N ALA A 114 5.96 10.53 -18.01
CA ALA A 114 5.86 10.04 -19.37
C ALA A 114 6.46 8.63 -19.50
N ILE A 115 7.67 8.43 -18.96
CA ILE A 115 8.33 7.12 -18.95
C ILE A 115 7.50 6.10 -18.15
N PHE A 116 7.01 6.50 -16.98
CA PHE A 116 6.18 5.63 -16.13
C PHE A 116 4.92 5.15 -16.85
N ILE A 117 4.22 6.05 -17.56
CA ILE A 117 3.03 5.71 -18.34
C ILE A 117 3.37 4.76 -19.50
N ILE A 118 4.51 4.97 -20.19
CA ILE A 118 4.96 4.07 -21.27
C ILE A 118 5.21 2.66 -20.73
N VAL A 119 5.87 2.54 -19.58
CA VAL A 119 6.14 1.25 -18.93
C VAL A 119 4.84 0.56 -18.53
N ILE A 120 3.87 1.29 -17.97
CA ILE A 120 2.55 0.73 -17.65
C ILE A 120 1.81 0.28 -18.92
N GLY A 121 1.84 1.08 -19.99
CA GLY A 121 1.24 0.71 -21.27
C GLY A 121 1.81 -0.58 -21.83
N TYR A 122 3.14 -0.73 -21.78
CA TYR A 122 3.82 -1.96 -22.19
C TYR A 122 3.47 -3.16 -21.30
N ALA A 123 3.41 -2.95 -19.99
CA ALA A 123 2.97 -3.95 -19.03
C ALA A 123 1.55 -4.44 -19.35
N LEU A 124 0.60 -3.54 -19.58
CA LEU A 124 -0.77 -3.88 -19.94
C LEU A 124 -0.85 -4.65 -21.26
N PHE A 125 0.01 -4.31 -22.23
CA PHE A 125 0.09 -5.03 -23.51
C PHE A 125 0.53 -6.49 -23.36
N LEU A 126 1.45 -6.77 -22.43
CA LEU A 126 1.92 -8.13 -22.13
C LEU A 126 0.88 -9.00 -21.40
N GLY A 127 -0.11 -8.36 -20.77
CA GLY A 127 -1.24 -9.02 -20.12
C GLY A 127 -0.94 -9.64 -18.75
N LEU A 128 -2.01 -10.13 -18.10
CA LEU A 128 -1.97 -10.59 -16.70
C LEU A 128 -1.04 -11.78 -16.46
N LYS A 129 -0.85 -12.67 -17.43
CA LYS A 129 0.03 -13.85 -17.27
C LYS A 129 1.48 -13.44 -17.07
N VAL A 130 1.94 -12.40 -17.77
CA VAL A 130 3.30 -11.89 -17.63
C VAL A 130 3.46 -11.15 -16.31
N MET A 131 2.45 -10.37 -15.89
CA MET A 131 2.43 -9.74 -14.57
C MET A 131 2.50 -10.75 -13.43
N GLY A 132 1.75 -11.85 -13.50
CA GLY A 132 1.81 -12.91 -12.50
C GLY A 132 3.21 -13.53 -12.38
N ARG A 133 3.86 -13.83 -13.51
CA ARG A 133 5.24 -14.35 -13.51
C ARG A 133 6.25 -13.34 -12.96
N LEU A 134 6.08 -12.06 -13.28
CA LEU A 134 6.92 -11.01 -12.70
C LEU A 134 6.73 -10.92 -11.19
N ALA A 135 5.49 -11.01 -10.70
CA ALA A 135 5.21 -11.03 -9.26
C ALA A 135 5.91 -12.22 -8.57
N GLU A 136 5.86 -13.42 -9.16
CA GLU A 136 6.57 -14.61 -8.65
C GLU A 136 8.09 -14.41 -8.54
N ILE A 137 8.70 -13.63 -9.44
CA ILE A 137 10.14 -13.32 -9.42
C ILE A 137 10.45 -12.18 -8.44
N ILE A 138 9.60 -11.16 -8.38
CA ILE A 138 9.79 -9.97 -7.53
C ILE A 138 9.59 -10.32 -6.06
N LEU A 139 8.61 -11.17 -5.72
CA LEU A 139 8.30 -11.56 -4.34
C LEU A 139 9.50 -12.12 -3.56
N PRO A 140 10.26 -13.13 -4.02
CA PRO A 140 11.43 -13.64 -3.29
C PRO A 140 12.53 -12.59 -3.18
N PHE A 141 12.67 -11.71 -4.18
CA PHE A 141 13.64 -10.61 -4.13
C PHE A 141 13.26 -9.57 -3.07
N LEU A 142 11.98 -9.19 -2.98
CA LEU A 142 11.47 -8.35 -1.90
C LEU A 142 11.65 -9.01 -0.52
N GLY A 143 11.40 -10.31 -0.43
CA GLY A 143 11.66 -11.08 0.80
C GLY A 143 13.13 -11.04 1.22
N LEU A 144 14.05 -11.17 0.26
CA LEU A 144 15.48 -11.04 0.53
C LEU A 144 15.85 -9.64 1.01
N ILE A 145 15.36 -8.60 0.34
CA ILE A 145 15.59 -7.20 0.76
C ILE A 145 15.08 -6.98 2.18
N TYR A 146 13.88 -7.46 2.49
CA TYR A 146 13.29 -7.34 3.83
C TYR A 146 14.14 -8.05 4.90
N ILE A 147 14.63 -9.26 4.62
CA ILE A 147 15.51 -9.98 5.55
C ILE A 147 16.81 -9.20 5.77
N VAL A 148 17.42 -8.69 4.71
CA VAL A 148 18.64 -7.86 4.79
C VAL A 148 18.37 -6.59 5.60
N GLU A 149 17.25 -5.91 5.36
CA GLU A 149 16.82 -4.73 6.11
C GLU A 149 16.72 -5.02 7.61
N VAL A 150 16.04 -6.11 7.99
CA VAL A 150 15.92 -6.53 9.40
C VAL A 150 17.30 -6.79 10.02
N ILE A 151 18.19 -7.49 9.31
CA ILE A 151 19.55 -7.76 9.80
C ILE A 151 20.34 -6.46 9.99
N LEU A 152 20.27 -5.54 9.03
CA LEU A 152 20.96 -4.24 9.11
C LEU A 152 20.43 -3.39 10.27
N ILE A 153 19.12 -3.37 10.47
CA ILE A 153 18.48 -2.65 11.58
C ILE A 153 18.94 -3.22 12.91
N LEU A 154 18.91 -4.56 13.09
CA LEU A 154 19.38 -5.21 14.32
C LEU A 154 20.88 -4.98 14.56
N SER A 155 21.69 -5.00 13.50
CA SER A 155 23.14 -4.78 13.57
C SER A 155 23.52 -3.31 13.82
N SER A 156 22.63 -2.36 13.53
CA SER A 156 22.90 -0.92 13.66
C SER A 156 23.13 -0.45 15.10
N GLY A 157 22.74 -1.25 16.10
CA GLY A 157 22.79 -0.86 17.51
C GLY A 157 21.79 0.24 17.91
N VAL A 158 20.91 0.66 17.00
CA VAL A 158 19.87 1.67 17.23
C VAL A 158 18.58 1.06 17.79
N VAL A 159 18.46 -0.27 17.73
CA VAL A 159 17.27 -1.00 18.20
C VAL A 159 17.35 -1.15 19.72
N ASP A 160 16.47 -0.43 20.39
CA ASP A 160 16.21 -0.58 21.81
C ASP A 160 14.84 -1.25 21.98
N LEU A 161 14.87 -2.54 22.32
CA LEU A 161 13.68 -3.38 22.49
C LEU A 161 12.84 -2.96 23.69
N ASP A 162 13.39 -2.23 24.66
CA ASP A 162 12.63 -1.72 25.80
C ASP A 162 11.63 -0.65 25.36
N ASN A 163 11.86 -0.02 24.20
CA ASN A 163 10.88 0.87 23.59
C ASN A 163 9.65 0.16 23.02
N LEU A 164 9.59 -1.18 23.03
CA LEU A 164 8.35 -1.91 22.73
C LEU A 164 7.38 -1.88 23.92
N PHE A 165 7.87 -1.56 25.11
CA PHE A 165 7.07 -1.47 26.33
C PHE A 165 7.00 -0.01 26.84
N PRO A 166 6.00 0.34 27.67
CA PRO A 166 4.79 -0.44 27.95
C PRO A 166 3.84 -0.45 26.74
N LEU A 167 3.18 -1.57 26.53
CA LEU A 167 2.17 -1.73 25.47
C LEU A 167 0.96 -0.85 25.76
N LEU A 168 0.44 -0.14 24.75
CA LEU A 168 -0.80 0.63 24.84
C LEU A 168 -0.78 1.75 25.88
N ASP A 169 0.37 2.39 26.07
CA ASP A 169 0.55 3.51 27.00
C ASP A 169 -0.48 4.63 26.80
N LYS A 170 -0.89 4.85 25.54
CA LYS A 170 -1.90 5.86 25.14
C LYS A 170 -3.29 5.29 24.86
N GLY A 171 -3.53 4.04 25.24
CA GLY A 171 -4.80 3.32 25.14
C GLY A 171 -5.15 2.84 23.72
N TRP A 172 -6.12 1.91 23.68
CA TRP A 172 -6.56 1.22 22.45
C TRP A 172 -7.09 2.16 21.36
N ASN A 173 -7.58 3.34 21.75
CA ASN A 173 -8.17 4.31 20.84
C ASN A 173 -7.19 4.78 19.76
N ARG A 174 -5.88 4.91 20.07
CA ARG A 174 -4.89 5.31 19.06
C ARG A 174 -4.62 4.21 18.04
N VAL A 175 -4.55 2.97 18.48
CA VAL A 175 -4.37 1.80 17.62
C VAL A 175 -5.60 1.62 16.72
N TRP A 176 -6.81 1.67 17.29
CA TRP A 176 -8.04 1.43 16.53
C TRP A 176 -8.32 2.50 15.47
N LYS A 177 -8.00 3.78 15.73
CA LYS A 177 -8.12 4.86 14.75
C LYS A 177 -7.23 4.69 13.51
N VAL A 178 -6.16 3.94 13.66
CA VAL A 178 -5.21 3.65 12.57
C VAL A 178 -5.64 2.39 11.83
N VAL A 179 -6.03 1.35 12.57
CA VAL A 179 -6.56 0.11 12.01
C VAL A 179 -7.83 0.37 11.18
N TRP A 180 -8.78 1.13 11.72
CA TRP A 180 -10.05 1.44 11.07
C TRP A 180 -10.18 2.93 10.75
N PRO A 181 -10.51 3.32 9.50
CA PRO A 181 -10.71 2.48 8.33
C PRO A 181 -9.43 2.25 7.50
N LEU A 182 -8.39 3.05 7.73
CA LEU A 182 -7.23 3.14 6.84
C LEU A 182 -6.42 1.84 6.77
N GLY A 183 -6.14 1.18 7.90
CA GLY A 183 -5.36 -0.05 7.91
C GLY A 183 -6.01 -1.21 7.14
N ILE A 184 -7.33 -1.27 7.10
CA ILE A 184 -8.05 -2.31 6.34
C ILE A 184 -8.07 -1.98 4.84
N ILE A 185 -8.24 -0.71 4.46
CA ILE A 185 -8.41 -0.32 3.07
C ILE A 185 -7.05 -0.13 2.37
N GLN A 186 -6.05 0.38 3.07
CA GLN A 186 -4.77 0.77 2.48
C GLN A 186 -3.78 -0.38 2.34
N SER A 187 -3.86 -1.41 3.18
CA SER A 187 -2.99 -2.59 3.07
C SER A 187 -3.33 -3.49 1.86
N TYR A 188 -4.50 -3.32 1.25
CA TYR A 188 -5.04 -4.23 0.24
C TYR A 188 -5.72 -3.54 -0.96
N GLY A 189 -5.61 -2.21 -1.04
CA GLY A 189 -6.07 -1.39 -2.17
C GLY A 189 -4.97 -1.11 -3.16
#